data_AF-A0A851DB55-F1
#
_entry.id   AF-A0A851DB55-F1
#
_cell.length_a   1.000
_cell.length_b   1.000
_cell.length_c   1.000
_cell.angle_alpha   90.00
_cell.angle_beta   90.00
_cell.angle_gamma   90.00
#
_symmetry.space_group_name_H-M   'P 1'
#
loop_
_entity.id
_entity.type
_entity.pdbx_description
1 polymer ?
#
loop_
_entity_poly.entity_id
_entity_poly.type
_entity_poly.pdbx_seq_one_letter_code
_entity_poly.pdbx_strand_id
1 'polypeptide(L)' 'QTCLERLRRRARSEEGGVQLGYLQQLHTQHEHWLRDKTTEVHFEAVKHAPVLVLDVDEDFEHDAAAQGVLMAQVG' A
#
# COMPACT_ATOMS: atom_id res chain seq x y z
N GLN A 1 7.70 0.86 -7.09
CA GLN A 1 7.38 0.93 -8.55
C GLN A 1 6.33 -0.10 -8.93
N THR A 2 6.30 -1.23 -8.22
CA THR A 2 5.29 -2.28 -8.14
C THR A 2 3.84 -1.85 -8.44
N CYS A 3 3.34 -0.79 -7.79
CA CYS A 3 1.96 -0.32 -8.02
C CYS A 3 1.68 0.09 -9.46
N LEU A 4 2.63 0.73 -10.15
CA LEU A 4 2.46 1.15 -11.54
C LEU A 4 2.40 -0.06 -12.48
N GLU A 5 3.22 -1.07 -12.22
CA GLU A 5 3.24 -2.31 -12.99
C GLU A 5 1.94 -3.08 -12.83
N ARG A 6 1.43 -3.19 -11.59
CA ARG A 6 0.13 -3.82 -11.30
C ARG A 6 -1.02 -3.07 -11.97
N LEU A 7 -1.01 -1.74 -11.95
CA LEU A 7 -1.98 -0.90 -12.63
C LEU A 7 -1.96 -1.16 -14.15
N ARG A 8 -0.77 -1.20 -14.77
CA ARG A 8 -0.60 -1.51 -16.19
C ARG A 8 -1.09 -2.92 -16.54
N ARG A 9 -0.77 -3.94 -15.73
CA ARG A 9 -1.23 -5.33 -15.91
C ARG A 9 -2.75 -5.44 -15.87
N ARG A 10 -3.40 -4.66 -15.00
CA ARG A 10 -4.87 -4.62 -14.87
C ARG A 10 -5.56 -3.92 -16.05
N ALA A 11 -4.86 -3.00 -16.72
CA ALA A 11 -5.30 -2.33 -17.95
C ALA A 11 -6.69 -1.66 -17.87
N ARG A 12 -7.02 -0.99 -16.75
CA ARG A 12 -8.24 -0.18 -16.65
C ARG A 12 -8.10 1.09 -17.48
N SER A 13 -9.11 1.39 -18.30
CA SER A 13 -9.12 2.55 -19.19
C SER A 13 -8.91 3.88 -18.47
N GLU A 14 -9.52 4.03 -17.31
CA GLU A 14 -9.52 5.24 -16.48
C GLU A 14 -8.15 5.52 -15.87
N GLU A 15 -7.36 4.46 -15.65
CA GLU A 15 -6.06 4.52 -15.00
C GLU A 15 -4.91 4.68 -16.01
N GLY A 16 -5.19 4.58 -17.32
CA GLY A 16 -4.18 4.62 -18.38
C GLY A 16 -3.32 5.90 -18.42
N GLY A 17 -3.83 7.01 -17.87
CA GLY A 17 -3.09 8.28 -17.78
C GLY A 17 -2.25 8.45 -16.51
N VAL A 18 -2.32 7.52 -15.56
CA VAL A 18 -1.64 7.65 -14.26
C VAL A 18 -0.12 7.53 -14.43
N GLN A 19 0.60 8.55 -13.96
CA GLN A 19 2.05 8.62 -14.03
C GLN A 19 2.71 8.12 -12.75
N LEU A 20 3.97 7.67 -12.84
CA LEU A 20 4.75 7.23 -11.68
C LEU A 20 4.83 8.30 -10.58
N GLY A 21 5.01 9.57 -10.97
CA GLY A 21 5.09 10.67 -10.01
C GLY A 21 3.84 10.83 -9.16
N TYR A 22 2.66 10.56 -9.73
CA TYR A 22 1.42 10.58 -8.96
C TYR A 22 1.36 9.46 -7.92
N LEU A 23 1.77 8.25 -8.31
CA LEU A 23 1.83 7.11 -7.37
C LEU A 23 2.90 7.32 -6.28
N GLN A 24 4.01 7.99 -6.59
CA GLN A 24 5.01 8.37 -5.59
C GLN A 24 4.45 9.36 -4.56
N GLN A 25 3.68 10.36 -5.00
CA GLN A 25 3.01 11.31 -4.09
C GLN A 25 2.03 10.59 -3.16
N LEU A 26 1.22 9.67 -3.71
CA LEU A 26 0.30 8.86 -2.90
C LEU A 26 1.07 7.96 -1.92
N HIS A 27 2.15 7.33 -2.35
CA HIS A 27 2.98 6.50 -1.47
C HIS A 27 3.53 7.31 -0.29
N THR A 28 4.11 8.49 -0.53
CA THR A 28 4.60 9.36 0.54
C THR A 28 3.50 9.75 1.53
N GLN A 29 2.27 10.01 1.06
CA GLN A 29 1.15 10.31 1.95
C GLN A 29 0.81 9.11 2.86
N HIS A 30 0.81 7.88 2.32
CA HIS A 30 0.56 6.68 3.12
C HIS A 30 1.67 6.42 4.15
N GLU A 31 2.94 6.60 3.78
CA GLU A 31 4.07 6.46 4.70
C GLU A 31 3.96 7.46 5.86
N HIS A 32 3.78 8.75 5.56
CA HIS A 32 3.64 9.78 6.58
C HIS A 32 2.44 9.56 7.51
N TRP A 33 1.32 9.05 6.98
CA TRP A 33 0.12 8.87 7.77
C TRP A 33 0.12 7.56 8.58
N LEU A 34 0.40 6.44 7.94
CA LEU A 34 0.17 5.11 8.52
C LEU A 34 1.41 4.58 9.25
N ARG A 35 2.61 4.94 8.78
CA ARG A 35 3.88 4.42 9.31
C ARG A 35 4.60 5.42 10.20
N ASP A 36 4.92 6.60 9.68
CA ASP A 36 5.70 7.61 10.41
C ASP A 36 4.85 8.44 11.38
N LYS A 37 3.51 8.42 11.21
CA LYS A 37 2.54 9.14 12.04
C LYS A 37 2.82 10.67 12.11
N THR A 38 3.38 11.23 11.03
CA THR A 38 3.73 12.66 10.91
C THR A 38 2.63 13.49 10.28
N THR A 39 1.66 12.87 9.60
CA THR A 39 0.50 13.56 9.07
C THR A 39 -0.39 14.07 10.20
N GLU A 40 -0.68 15.37 10.21
CA GLU A 40 -1.62 15.97 11.14
C GLU A 40 -3.03 15.43 10.87
N VAL A 41 -3.63 14.83 11.89
CA VAL A 41 -5.00 14.32 11.86
C VAL A 41 -5.79 14.92 13.01
N HIS A 42 -7.00 15.40 12.72
CA HIS A 42 -7.83 16.09 13.71
C HIS A 42 -8.73 15.15 14.53
N PHE A 43 -8.56 13.83 14.36
CA PHE A 43 -9.32 12.80 15.07
C PHE A 43 -8.39 11.96 15.95
N GLU A 44 -8.49 12.13 17.27
CA GLU A 44 -7.58 11.49 18.23
C GLU A 44 -7.63 9.96 18.16
N ALA A 45 -8.80 9.38 17.89
CA ALA A 45 -8.96 7.94 17.73
C ALA A 45 -8.15 7.38 16.55
N VAL A 46 -8.01 8.15 15.46
CA VAL A 46 -7.25 7.73 14.26
C VAL A 46 -5.75 7.88 14.48
N LYS A 47 -5.34 8.88 15.27
CA LYS A 47 -3.93 9.15 15.57
C LYS A 47 -3.23 7.95 16.21
N HIS A 48 -3.93 7.26 17.13
CA HIS A 48 -3.40 6.13 17.89
C HIS A 48 -3.89 4.77 17.42
N ALA A 49 -4.61 4.71 16.29
CA ALA A 49 -5.10 3.44 15.78
C ALA A 49 -3.92 2.50 15.44
N PRO A 50 -3.96 1.23 15.89
CA PRO A 50 -2.93 0.25 15.55
C PRO A 50 -2.95 -0.01 14.04
N VAL A 51 -1.76 -0.12 13.45
CA VAL A 51 -1.57 -0.34 12.01
C VAL A 51 -0.74 -1.61 11.83
N LEU A 52 -1.28 -2.57 11.10
CA LEU A 52 -0.53 -3.71 10.58
C LEU A 52 0.03 -3.32 9.21
N VAL A 53 1.34 -3.42 9.05
CA VAL A 53 2.02 -3.17 7.77
C VAL A 53 2.36 -4.51 7.15
N LEU A 54 1.87 -4.74 5.93
CA LEU A 54 2.16 -5.93 5.14
C LEU A 54 3.01 -5.53 3.95
N ASP A 55 4.22 -6.08 3.86
CA ASP A 55 5.04 -5.95 2.66
C ASP A 55 4.48 -6.87 1.57
N VAL A 56 4.01 -6.25 0.48
CA VAL A 56 3.40 -6.93 -0.66
C VAL A 56 4.09 -6.52 -1.95
N ASP A 57 5.38 -6.20 -1.92
CA ASP A 57 6.14 -5.94 -3.15
C ASP A 57 6.34 -7.21 -3.97
N GLU A 58 6.62 -8.33 -3.31
CA GLU A 58 6.73 -9.65 -3.92
C GLU A 58 5.38 -10.19 -4.44
N ASP A 59 5.43 -11.20 -5.30
CA ASP A 59 4.21 -11.81 -5.85
C ASP A 59 3.46 -12.60 -4.79
N PHE A 60 2.32 -12.06 -4.37
CA PHE A 60 1.38 -12.75 -3.49
C PHE A 60 0.38 -13.62 -4.25
N GLU A 61 0.07 -13.29 -5.50
CA GLU A 61 -1.02 -13.93 -6.25
C GLU A 61 -0.72 -15.40 -6.56
N HIS A 62 0.56 -15.72 -6.81
CA HIS A 62 0.99 -17.06 -7.22
C HIS A 62 1.99 -17.73 -6.27
N ASP A 63 2.38 -17.10 -5.16
CA ASP A 63 3.28 -17.68 -4.17
C ASP A 63 2.53 -18.09 -2.89
N ALA A 64 2.24 -19.38 -2.77
CA ALA A 64 1.57 -19.94 -1.60
C ALA A 64 2.39 -19.81 -0.30
N ALA A 65 3.73 -19.78 -0.38
CA ALA A 65 4.57 -19.57 0.80
C ALA A 65 4.48 -18.13 1.27
N ALA A 66 4.55 -17.15 0.36
CA ALA A 66 4.33 -15.74 0.68
C ALA A 66 2.93 -15.50 1.25
N GLN A 67 1.90 -16.18 0.72
CA GLN A 67 0.55 -16.16 1.27
C GLN A 67 0.52 -16.62 2.73
N GLY A 68 1.13 -17.78 3.02
CA GLY A 68 1.19 -18.31 4.39
C GLY A 68 1.87 -17.36 5.37
N VAL A 69 3.00 -16.76 4.97
CA VAL A 69 3.75 -15.80 5.79
C VAL A 69 2.93 -14.55 6.11
N LEU A 70 2.23 -13.99 5.12
CA LEU A 70 1.42 -12.79 5.32
C LEU A 70 0.13 -13.08 6.09
N MET A 71 -0.52 -14.21 5.86
CA MET A 71 -1.72 -14.60 6.62
C MET A 71 -1.41 -14.84 8.11
N ALA A 72 -0.22 -15.37 8.43
CA ALA A 72 0.22 -15.55 9.82
C ALA A 72 0.41 -14.23 10.58
N GLN A 73 0.51 -13.09 9.91
CA GLN A 73 0.63 -11.77 10.55
C GLN A 73 -0.73 -11.12 10.84
N VAL A 74 -1.81 -11.63 10.23
CA VAL A 74 -3.16 -11.06 10.33
C VAL A 74 -4.00 -11.73 11.43
N GLY A 75 -3.65 -12.96 11.82
CA GLY A 75 -4.35 -13.76 12.85
C GLY A 75 -3.67 -13.69 14.22
#